data_AF-A0A7J6KRB2-F1
#
_entry.id   AF-A0A7J6KRB2-F1
#
_cell.length_a   1.000
_cell.length_b   1.000
_cell.length_c   1.000
_cell.angle_alpha   90.00
_cell.angle_beta   90.00
_cell.angle_gamma   90.00
#
_symmetry.space_group_name_H-M   'P 1'
#
loop_
_entity.id
_entity.type
_entity.pdbx_description
1 polymer ?
#
loop_
_entity_poly.entity_id
_entity_poly.type
_entity_poly.pdbx_seq_one_letter_code
_entity_poly.pdbx_strand_id
1 'polypeptide(L)'
;MPMNEYFHKVYIMKEVPRSVTLDMRMALRDGRAPRSYEREWAPYITAESRIWHRRAMQFEDQMRRFDYYQTRREWIDKYAGSFHRDEQEAREARGLPPLAPTELY
;
A
#
# COMPACT_ATOMS: atom_id res chain seq x y z
N MET A 1 -7.86 8.44 10.08
CA MET A 1 -8.75 7.57 9.29
C MET A 1 -8.65 6.18 9.88
N PRO A 2 -9.77 5.53 10.27
CA PRO A 2 -9.76 4.14 10.70
C PRO A 2 -9.05 3.23 9.69
N MET A 3 -8.31 2.23 10.15
CA MET A 3 -7.53 1.34 9.26
C MET A 3 -8.38 0.64 8.20
N ASN A 4 -9.65 0.36 8.50
CA ASN A 4 -10.59 -0.24 7.56
C ASN A 4 -10.92 0.69 6.38
N GLU A 5 -11.13 1.98 6.65
CA GLU A 5 -11.37 2.99 5.61
C GLU A 5 -10.10 3.22 4.79
N TYR A 6 -8.95 3.19 5.45
CA TYR A 6 -7.66 3.35 4.79
C TYR A 6 -7.35 2.19 3.85
N PHE A 7 -7.64 0.94 4.26
CA PHE A 7 -7.59 -0.23 3.39
C PHE A 7 -8.48 -0.03 2.15
N HIS A 8 -9.75 0.34 2.35
CA HIS A 8 -10.68 0.50 1.23
C HIS A 8 -10.17 1.56 0.24
N LYS A 9 -9.70 2.70 0.75
CA LYS A 9 -9.18 3.80 -0.07
C LYS A 9 -7.91 3.42 -0.84
N VAL A 10 -6.93 2.83 -0.17
CA VAL A 10 -5.62 2.57 -0.79
C VAL A 10 -5.62 1.27 -1.58
N TYR A 11 -6.19 0.20 -1.03
CA TYR A 11 -6.13 -1.13 -1.63
C TYR A 11 -7.18 -1.33 -2.71
N ILE A 12 -8.45 -1.03 -2.41
CA ILE A 12 -9.58 -1.24 -3.35
C ILE A 12 -9.63 -0.12 -4.38
N MET A 13 -9.63 1.12 -3.92
CA MET A 13 -9.82 2.29 -4.80
C MET A 13 -8.53 2.76 -5.48
N LYS A 14 -7.36 2.34 -5.00
CA LYS A 14 -6.04 2.81 -5.48
C LYS A 14 -5.93 4.33 -5.43
N GLU A 15 -6.52 4.91 -4.39
CA GLU A 15 -6.44 6.33 -4.09
C GLU A 15 -5.30 6.57 -3.12
N VAL A 16 -4.27 7.25 -3.63
CA VAL A 16 -3.11 7.69 -2.86
C VAL A 16 -2.98 9.21 -2.98
N PRO A 17 -2.29 9.88 -2.05
CA PRO A 17 -1.98 11.30 -2.17
C PRO A 17 -1.30 11.62 -3.51
N ARG A 18 -1.61 12.77 -4.10
CA ARG A 18 -1.03 13.18 -5.39
C ARG A 18 0.49 13.28 -5.36
N SER A 19 1.07 13.65 -4.22
CA SER A 19 2.52 13.66 -4.00
C SER A 19 3.12 12.26 -4.22
N VAL A 20 2.54 11.24 -3.61
CA VAL A 20 2.97 9.84 -3.77
C VAL A 20 2.86 9.39 -5.24
N THR A 21 1.76 9.71 -5.91
CA THR A 21 1.62 9.42 -7.35
C THR A 21 2.71 10.08 -8.18
N LEU A 22 3.07 11.34 -7.87
CA LEU A 22 4.13 12.07 -8.56
C LEU A 22 5.49 11.41 -8.32
N ASP A 23 5.80 11.08 -7.07
CA ASP A 23 7.06 10.43 -6.68
C ASP A 23 7.22 9.07 -7.37
N MET A 24 6.16 8.28 -7.45
CA MET A 24 6.15 7.00 -8.18
C MET A 24 6.45 7.19 -9.67
N ARG A 25 5.85 8.21 -10.31
CA ARG A 25 6.14 8.53 -11.72
C ARG A 25 7.59 8.97 -11.92
N MET A 26 8.10 9.80 -11.03
CA MET A 26 9.50 10.25 -11.09
C MET A 26 10.45 9.08 -10.88
N ALA A 27 10.19 8.20 -9.93
CA ALA A 27 11.00 7.02 -9.68
C ALA A 27 11.07 6.08 -10.89
N LEU A 28 9.96 5.86 -11.59
CA LEU A 28 9.95 5.08 -12.84
C LEU A 28 10.70 5.80 -13.98
N ARG A 29 10.45 7.11 -14.16
CA ARG A 29 11.11 7.92 -15.20
C ARG A 29 12.62 7.97 -15.02
N ASP A 30 13.07 8.18 -13.79
CA ASP A 30 14.48 8.36 -13.43
C ASP A 30 15.20 7.00 -13.25
N GLY A 31 14.53 5.88 -13.48
CA GLY A 31 15.10 4.53 -13.36
C GLY A 31 15.45 4.11 -11.92
N ARG A 32 14.94 4.82 -10.91
CA ARG A 32 15.13 4.50 -9.49
C ARG A 32 14.28 3.31 -9.05
N ALA A 33 13.15 3.08 -9.72
CA ALA A 33 12.30 1.92 -9.52
C ALA A 33 12.56 0.88 -10.63
N PRO A 34 12.61 -0.44 -10.30
CA PRO A 34 12.71 -1.49 -11.29
C PRO A 34 11.55 -1.45 -12.29
N ARG A 35 11.78 -1.81 -13.56
CA ARG A 35 10.72 -1.84 -14.59
C ARG A 35 9.55 -2.79 -14.26
N SER A 36 9.78 -3.82 -13.44
CA SER A 36 8.70 -4.69 -12.95
C SER A 36 7.60 -3.91 -12.23
N TYR A 37 7.93 -2.76 -11.65
CA TYR A 37 7.01 -1.92 -10.89
C TYR A 37 6.08 -1.11 -11.80
N GLU A 38 6.35 -0.97 -13.09
CA GLU A 38 5.47 -0.23 -14.00
C GLU A 38 4.04 -0.80 -13.98
N ARG A 39 3.91 -2.13 -14.04
CA ARG A 39 2.61 -2.82 -14.01
C ARG A 39 1.97 -2.76 -12.63
N GLU A 40 2.76 -2.95 -11.59
CA GLU A 40 2.27 -2.96 -10.20
C GLU A 40 1.76 -1.58 -9.79
N TRP A 41 2.48 -0.53 -10.19
CA TRP A 41 2.20 0.84 -9.83
C TRP A 41 1.19 1.51 -10.74
N ALA A 42 0.93 0.95 -11.92
CA ALA A 42 0.02 1.52 -12.90
C ALA A 42 -1.30 2.00 -12.28
N PRO A 43 -2.04 1.22 -11.45
CA PRO A 43 -3.33 1.64 -10.88
C PRO A 43 -3.27 2.87 -9.95
N TYR A 44 -2.09 3.17 -9.39
CA TYR A 44 -1.87 4.34 -8.55
C TYR A 44 -1.49 5.57 -9.37
N ILE A 45 -0.95 5.35 -10.58
CA ILE A 45 -0.33 6.38 -11.40
C ILE A 45 -1.34 7.06 -12.35
N THR A 46 -2.17 6.30 -13.07
CA THR A 46 -3.12 6.88 -14.04
C THR A 46 -4.57 6.61 -13.67
N ALA A 47 -5.48 7.48 -14.15
CA ALA A 47 -6.91 7.30 -13.91
C ALA A 47 -7.47 6.10 -14.69
N GLU A 48 -6.95 5.85 -15.88
CA GLU A 48 -7.37 4.75 -16.75
C GLU A 48 -7.06 3.39 -16.13
N SER A 49 -5.82 3.16 -15.70
CA SER A 49 -5.41 1.92 -15.03
C SER A 49 -6.18 1.69 -13.72
N ARG A 50 -6.54 2.76 -13.00
CA ARG A 50 -7.39 2.70 -11.81
C ARG A 50 -8.80 2.21 -12.14
N ILE A 51 -9.37 2.60 -13.27
CA ILE A 51 -10.67 2.08 -13.73
C ILE A 51 -10.56 0.59 -14.04
N TRP A 52 -9.51 0.16 -14.74
CA TRP A 52 -9.28 -1.26 -15.03
C TRP A 52 -9.09 -2.08 -13.76
N HIS A 53 -8.32 -1.59 -12.79
CA HIS A 53 -8.17 -2.23 -11.48
C HIS A 53 -9.52 -2.43 -10.79
N ARG A 54 -10.36 -1.38 -10.73
CA ARG A 54 -11.69 -1.49 -10.10
C ARG A 54 -12.60 -2.51 -10.78
N ARG A 55 -12.57 -2.58 -12.11
CA ARG A 55 -13.30 -3.59 -12.88
C ARG A 55 -12.79 -5.01 -12.59
N ALA A 56 -11.48 -5.19 -12.51
CA ALA A 56 -10.89 -6.47 -12.14
C ALA A 56 -11.32 -6.91 -10.74
N MET A 57 -11.30 -5.99 -9.76
CA MET A 57 -11.79 -6.28 -8.40
C MET A 57 -13.27 -6.69 -8.39
N GLN A 58 -14.12 -6.01 -9.14
CA GLN A 58 -15.53 -6.37 -9.26
C GLN A 58 -15.71 -7.77 -9.87
N PHE A 59 -14.90 -8.11 -10.86
CA PHE A 59 -14.92 -9.44 -11.47
C PHE A 59 -14.49 -10.53 -10.49
N GLU A 60 -13.42 -10.32 -9.72
CA GLU A 60 -12.96 -11.28 -8.71
C GLU A 60 -13.99 -11.47 -7.58
N ASP A 61 -14.66 -10.40 -7.17
CA ASP A 61 -15.77 -10.44 -6.20
C ASP A 61 -16.97 -11.24 -6.75
N GLN A 62 -17.39 -10.98 -7.99
CA GLN A 62 -18.45 -11.75 -8.66
C GLN A 62 -18.11 -13.23 -8.78
N MET A 63 -16.84 -13.56 -9.04
CA MET A 63 -16.35 -14.93 -9.11
C MET A 63 -16.12 -15.57 -7.73
N ARG A 64 -16.38 -14.85 -6.64
CA ARG A 64 -16.12 -15.28 -5.24
C ARG A 64 -14.67 -15.70 -5.01
N ARG A 65 -13.74 -15.10 -5.74
CA ARG A 65 -12.30 -15.32 -5.60
C ARG A 65 -11.63 -14.29 -4.69
N PHE A 66 -12.36 -13.21 -4.38
CA PHE A 66 -11.92 -12.17 -3.47
C PHE A 66 -12.65 -12.26 -2.13
N ASP A 67 -11.93 -12.57 -1.05
CA ASP A 67 -12.44 -12.44 0.31
C ASP A 67 -12.04 -11.06 0.87
N TYR A 68 -13.01 -10.15 0.94
CA TYR A 68 -12.78 -8.80 1.44
C TYR A 68 -12.29 -8.77 2.89
N TYR A 69 -12.85 -9.59 3.77
CA TYR A 69 -12.55 -9.52 5.20
C TYR A 69 -11.20 -10.15 5.51
N GLN A 70 -10.87 -11.26 4.87
CA GLN A 70 -9.57 -11.89 4.98
C GLN A 70 -8.48 -10.96 4.43
N THR A 71 -8.66 -10.46 3.20
CA THR A 71 -7.67 -9.58 2.57
C THR A 71 -7.45 -8.30 3.37
N ARG A 72 -8.53 -7.73 3.94
CA ARG A 72 -8.42 -6.55 4.81
C ARG A 72 -7.57 -6.84 6.05
N ARG A 73 -7.79 -7.97 6.72
CA ARG A 73 -7.01 -8.34 7.91
C ARG A 73 -5.54 -8.51 7.57
N GLU A 74 -5.24 -9.32 6.56
CA GLU A 74 -3.86 -9.55 6.09
C GLU A 74 -3.16 -8.24 5.70
N TRP A 75 -3.88 -7.33 5.05
CA TRP A 75 -3.35 -6.03 4.68
C TRP A 75 -3.05 -5.14 5.89
N ILE A 76 -3.95 -5.08 6.87
CA ILE A 76 -3.76 -4.30 8.10
C ILE A 76 -2.57 -4.85 8.89
N ASP A 77 -2.48 -6.17 9.05
CA ASP A 77 -1.39 -6.83 9.79
C ASP A 77 -0.04 -6.54 9.11
N LYS A 78 0.00 -6.64 7.78
CA LYS A 78 1.20 -6.31 7.00
C LYS A 78 1.59 -4.83 7.10
N TYR A 79 0.60 -3.94 7.06
CA TYR A 79 0.83 -2.50 7.18
C TYR A 79 1.40 -2.15 8.55
N ALA A 80 0.81 -2.67 9.63
CA ALA A 80 1.31 -2.49 10.99
C ALA A 80 2.73 -3.03 11.13
N GLY A 81 3.00 -4.26 10.66
CA GLY A 81 4.34 -4.84 10.70
C GLY A 81 5.39 -4.02 9.96
N SER A 82 5.04 -3.48 8.78
CA SER A 82 5.94 -2.62 8.01
C SER A 82 6.17 -1.28 8.71
N PHE A 83 5.12 -0.66 9.24
CA PHE A 83 5.21 0.58 10.00
C PHE A 83 6.13 0.44 11.22
N HIS A 84 5.96 -0.63 12.01
CA HIS A 84 6.81 -0.89 13.18
C HIS A 84 8.27 -1.12 12.81
N ARG A 85 8.53 -1.85 11.73
CA ARG A 85 9.89 -2.05 11.25
C ARG A 85 10.53 -0.74 10.81
N ASP A 86 9.83 0.06 10.00
CA ASP A 86 10.33 1.34 9.52
C ASP A 86 10.57 2.33 10.69
N GLU A 87 9.74 2.27 11.73
CA GLU A 87 9.94 3.04 12.97
C GLU A 87 11.17 2.58 13.75
N GLN A 88 11.39 1.27 13.88
CA GLN A 88 12.59 0.71 14.51
C GLN A 88 13.86 1.11 13.74
N GLU A 89 13.87 0.95 12.42
CA GLU A 89 14.99 1.36 11.55
C GLU A 89 15.29 2.86 11.70
N ALA A 90 14.26 3.71 11.74
CA ALA A 90 14.42 5.15 11.93
C ALA A 90 14.97 5.51 13.32
N ARG A 91 14.63 4.74 14.37
CA ARG A 91 15.17 4.93 15.73
C ARG A 91 16.62 4.48 15.83
N GLU A 92 16.94 3.34 15.25
CA GLU A 92 18.32 2.82 15.18
C GLU A 92 19.23 3.79 14.43
N ALA A 93 18.78 4.34 13.30
CA ALA A 93 19.51 5.38 12.56
C ALA A 93 19.76 6.66 13.38
N ARG A 94 18.94 6.92 14.41
CA ARG A 94 19.10 8.03 15.37
C ARG A 94 19.89 7.64 16.63
N GLY A 95 20.33 6.39 16.74
CA GLY A 95 21.03 5.85 17.92
C GLY A 95 20.14 5.65 19.15
N LEU A 96 18.82 5.56 18.95
CA LEU A 96 17.86 5.32 20.03
C LEU A 96 17.67 3.82 20.27
N PRO A 97 17.38 3.38 21.52
CA PRO A 97 17.10 1.98 21.81
C PRO A 97 15.82 1.50 21.10
N PRO A 98 15.74 0.19 20.79
CA PRO A 98 14.59 -0.41 20.14
C PRO A 98 13.33 -0.29 21.01
N LEU A 99 12.17 -0.16 20.36
CA LEU A 99 10.88 -0.08 21.05
C LEU A 99 10.58 -1.38 21.78
N ALA A 100 10.08 -1.27 23.01
CA ALA A 100 9.64 -2.43 23.76
C ALA A 100 8.39 -3.06 23.10
N PRO A 101 8.17 -4.38 23.20
CA PRO A 101 7.02 -5.05 22.59
C PRO A 101 5.65 -4.48 23.03
N THR A 102 5.59 -3.84 24.19
CA THR A 102 4.40 -3.21 24.77
C THR A 102 4.06 -1.84 24.18
N GLU A 103 4.98 -1.22 23.42
CA GLU A 103 4.75 0.08 22.77
C GLU A 103 4.25 -0.07 21.31
N LEU A 104 4.04 -1.32 20.86
CA LEU A 104 3.64 -1.67 19.49
C LEU A 104 2.12 -1.90 19.33
N TYR A 105 1.31 -1.67 20.38
CA TYR A 105 -0.14 -1.92 20.37
C TYR A 105 -0.95 -0.70 20.82
#